data_AF-A0AAY4D8B3-F1
#
_entry.id   AF-A0AAY4D8B3-F1
#
_cell.length_a   1.000
_cell.length_b   1.000
_cell.length_c   1.000
_cell.angle_alpha   90.00
_cell.angle_beta   90.00
_cell.angle_gamma   90.00
#
_symmetry.space_group_name_H-M   'P 1'
#
loop_
_entity.id
_entity.type
_entity.pdbx_description
1 polymer ?
#
loop_
_entity_poly.entity_id
_entity_poly.type
_entity_poly.pdbx_seq_one_letter_code
_entity_poly.pdbx_strand_id
1 'polypeptide(L)'
;MAVNPRSVRRRCQRAFSWIPVIFISGVVAWSYYAYVVQLCVETVRNIGEKIVYLLAYHVLFIMFAWTYWQTMFTKPMNPLKEFHLSYSDKQLLDSEDRLESQQEILRRIVKDLPVFTRTVSGAIRFCNHCLLVKPDRCHHCSVCDKCILKMDHHCPWVNNCVGFSNYKFFMLFLVYSLLYCLFITATDLQYFIQVWTNGLPDTQAKFHIMFLLFAASMFSVSLASLFSYHCWLVCKNRSTLEAFRAPAFRHGTDKNGFSLGLSKNFRQVFGDEKKYWPLPVFSSLGDGCSFPTCLVNQDPEQPSFGMFDVN
;
A
#
# COMPACT_ATOMS: atom_id res chain seq x y z
N MET A 1 -24.17 26.62 -21.50
CA MET A 1 -22.94 25.81 -21.25
C MET A 1 -23.35 24.40 -20.85
N ALA A 2 -23.31 23.44 -21.77
CA ALA A 2 -23.71 22.06 -21.47
C ALA A 2 -22.61 21.37 -20.64
N VAL A 3 -22.95 20.91 -19.43
CA VAL A 3 -22.01 20.20 -18.57
C VAL A 3 -21.74 18.82 -19.17
N ASN A 4 -20.48 18.53 -19.53
CA ASN A 4 -20.09 17.24 -20.11
C ASN A 4 -20.44 16.09 -19.13
N PRO A 5 -21.30 15.12 -19.50
CA PRO A 5 -21.76 14.06 -18.60
C PRO A 5 -20.62 13.16 -18.10
N ARG A 6 -19.52 13.03 -18.85
CA ARG A 6 -18.30 12.34 -18.39
C ARG A 6 -17.60 13.12 -17.26
N SER A 7 -17.69 14.45 -17.26
CA SER A 7 -17.13 15.31 -16.20
C SER A 7 -17.97 15.30 -14.92
N VAL A 8 -19.29 15.13 -15.02
CA VAL A 8 -20.20 14.96 -13.87
C VAL A 8 -19.99 13.61 -13.24
N ARG A 9 -19.98 12.54 -14.04
CA ARG A 9 -19.70 11.17 -13.56
C ARG A 9 -18.36 11.06 -12.85
N ARG A 10 -17.29 11.64 -13.41
CA ARG A 10 -15.96 11.69 -12.77
C ARG A 10 -15.96 12.48 -11.45
N ARG A 11 -16.70 13.59 -11.38
CA ARG A 11 -16.85 14.38 -10.14
C ARG A 11 -17.61 13.60 -9.06
N CYS A 12 -18.74 12.98 -9.40
CA CYS A 12 -19.49 12.14 -8.47
C CYS A 12 -18.66 10.95 -8.00
N GLN A 13 -17.95 10.25 -8.89
CA GLN A 13 -17.06 9.15 -8.54
C GLN A 13 -15.96 9.58 -7.56
N ARG A 14 -15.38 10.77 -7.75
CA ARG A 14 -14.41 11.34 -6.81
C ARG A 14 -15.01 11.66 -5.45
N ALA A 15 -16.27 12.11 -5.39
CA ALA A 15 -16.94 12.37 -4.11
C ALA A 15 -17.25 11.05 -3.38
N PHE A 16 -17.82 10.06 -4.08
CA PHE A 16 -18.15 8.76 -3.51
C PHE A 16 -16.91 7.96 -3.07
N SER A 17 -15.74 8.17 -3.67
CA SER A 17 -14.52 7.47 -3.28
C SER A 17 -13.98 7.86 -1.90
N TRP A 18 -14.46 8.98 -1.32
CA TRP A 18 -14.13 9.38 0.06
C TRP A 18 -15.01 8.75 1.12
N ILE A 19 -16.13 8.10 0.77
CA ILE A 19 -17.04 7.51 1.76
C ILE A 19 -16.32 6.53 2.71
N PRO A 20 -15.49 5.57 2.23
CA PRO A 20 -14.80 4.65 3.14
C PRO A 20 -13.86 5.37 4.10
N VAL A 21 -13.18 6.41 3.64
CA VAL A 21 -12.26 7.21 4.46
C VAL A 21 -13.02 8.00 5.53
N ILE A 22 -14.13 8.63 5.17
CA ILE A 22 -14.99 9.38 6.11
C ILE A 22 -15.55 8.43 7.16
N PHE A 23 -15.99 7.24 6.75
CA PHE A 23 -16.48 6.21 7.66
C PHE A 23 -15.40 5.79 8.68
N ILE A 24 -14.21 5.42 8.22
CA ILE A 24 -13.10 5.04 9.11
C ILE A 24 -12.71 6.20 10.03
N SER A 25 -12.65 7.43 9.51
CA SER A 25 -12.34 8.62 10.31
C SER A 25 -13.39 8.84 11.41
N GLY A 26 -14.67 8.61 11.11
CA GLY A 26 -15.75 8.66 12.10
C GLY A 26 -15.63 7.59 13.18
N VAL A 27 -15.33 6.34 12.81
CA VAL A 27 -15.10 5.24 13.77
C VAL A 27 -13.90 5.54 14.66
N VAL A 28 -12.81 6.04 14.10
CA VAL A 28 -11.60 6.42 14.85
C VAL A 28 -11.91 7.55 15.83
N ALA A 29 -12.57 8.62 15.37
CA ALA A 29 -12.93 9.75 16.23
C ALA A 29 -13.85 9.34 17.38
N TRP A 30 -14.86 8.51 17.10
CA TRP A 30 -15.71 7.91 18.12
C TRP A 30 -14.90 7.03 19.09
N SER A 31 -13.98 6.20 18.59
CA SER A 31 -13.16 5.33 19.43
C SER A 31 -12.25 6.13 20.38
N TYR A 32 -11.76 7.29 19.93
CA TYR A 32 -11.00 8.22 20.76
C TYR A 32 -11.85 8.78 21.90
N TYR A 33 -13.04 9.28 21.59
CA TYR A 33 -13.98 9.73 22.61
C TYR A 33 -14.33 8.61 23.61
N ALA A 34 -14.67 7.41 23.10
CA ALA A 34 -15.03 6.27 23.93
C ALA A 34 -13.87 5.85 24.86
N TYR A 35 -12.65 5.73 24.32
CA TYR A 35 -11.50 5.29 25.11
C TYR A 35 -10.99 6.35 26.09
N VAL A 36 -10.83 7.60 25.65
CA VAL A 36 -10.25 8.67 26.47
C VAL A 36 -11.25 9.17 27.50
N VAL A 37 -12.47 9.49 27.08
CA VAL A 37 -13.47 10.10 27.98
C VAL A 37 -14.21 9.02 28.75
N GLN A 38 -14.92 8.13 28.06
CA GLN A 38 -15.84 7.20 28.71
C GLN A 38 -15.10 6.11 29.51
N LEU A 39 -14.01 5.56 28.96
CA LEU A 39 -13.21 4.57 29.68
C LEU A 39 -12.21 5.25 30.64
N CYS A 40 -11.21 5.98 30.15
CA CYS A 40 -10.12 6.46 31.00
C CYS A 40 -10.54 7.54 32.01
N VAL A 41 -11.33 8.54 31.62
CA VAL A 41 -11.72 9.62 32.54
C VAL A 41 -12.81 9.16 33.50
N GLU A 42 -13.92 8.63 32.97
CA GLU A 42 -15.13 8.32 33.77
C GLU A 42 -15.07 6.97 34.49
N THR A 43 -14.43 5.95 33.90
CA THR A 43 -14.52 4.56 34.41
C THR A 43 -13.28 4.13 35.21
N VAL A 44 -12.07 4.44 34.71
CA VAL A 44 -10.82 4.06 35.40
C VAL A 44 -10.67 4.85 36.69
N ARG A 45 -10.68 4.15 37.83
CA ARG A 45 -10.56 4.76 39.18
C ARG A 45 -9.10 4.98 39.60
N ASN A 46 -8.21 4.07 39.24
CA ASN A 46 -6.79 4.16 39.61
C ASN A 46 -6.08 5.22 38.78
N ILE A 47 -5.50 6.24 39.43
CA ILE A 47 -4.81 7.35 38.75
C ILE A 47 -3.57 6.86 37.99
N GLY A 48 -2.80 5.93 38.54
CA GLY A 48 -1.60 5.39 37.89
C GLY A 48 -1.97 4.62 36.61
N GLU A 49 -2.97 3.76 36.68
CA GLU A 49 -3.50 3.03 35.52
C GLU A 49 -4.01 4.00 34.44
N LYS A 50 -4.77 5.02 34.84
CA LYS A 50 -5.28 6.06 33.94
C LYS A 50 -4.16 6.77 33.18
N ILE A 51 -3.09 7.17 33.87
CA ILE A 51 -1.94 7.83 33.26
C ILE A 51 -1.26 6.90 32.25
N VAL A 52 -0.98 5.65 32.65
CA VAL A 52 -0.33 4.66 31.78
C VAL A 52 -1.17 4.40 30.52
N TYR A 53 -2.48 4.22 30.69
CA TYR A 53 -3.41 3.96 29.58
C TYR A 53 -3.46 5.15 28.62
N LEU A 54 -3.64 6.36 29.13
CA LEU A 54 -3.68 7.56 28.30
C LEU A 54 -2.36 7.78 27.56
N LEU A 55 -1.20 7.64 28.20
CA LEU A 55 0.09 7.84 27.54
C LEU A 55 0.32 6.82 26.42
N ALA A 56 0.15 5.53 26.72
CA ALA A 56 0.34 4.46 25.74
C ALA A 56 -0.66 4.58 24.57
N TYR A 57 -1.93 4.89 24.88
CA TYR A 57 -2.98 5.11 23.90
C TYR A 57 -2.62 6.25 22.93
N HIS A 58 -2.19 7.41 23.44
CA HIS A 58 -1.87 8.54 22.58
C HIS A 58 -0.65 8.29 21.69
N VAL A 59 0.37 7.58 22.19
CA VAL A 59 1.52 7.18 21.35
C VAL A 59 1.06 6.30 20.19
N LEU A 60 0.23 5.29 20.46
CA LEU A 60 -0.31 4.42 19.42
C LEU A 60 -1.23 5.18 18.46
N PHE A 61 -2.11 6.03 18.97
CA PHE A 61 -3.03 6.85 18.19
C PHE A 61 -2.28 7.80 17.24
N ILE A 62 -1.23 8.47 17.72
CA ILE A 62 -0.40 9.36 16.90
C ILE A 62 0.28 8.58 15.78
N MET A 63 0.88 7.42 16.09
CA MET A 63 1.53 6.59 15.07
C MET A 63 0.53 6.02 14.05
N PHE A 64 -0.64 5.58 14.51
CA PHE A 64 -1.75 5.16 13.65
C PHE A 64 -2.19 6.30 12.72
N ALA A 65 -2.48 7.48 13.27
CA ALA A 65 -2.95 8.63 12.50
C ALA A 65 -1.90 9.11 11.49
N TRP A 66 -0.63 9.16 11.89
CA TRP A 66 0.47 9.57 11.01
C TRP A 66 0.65 8.59 9.85
N THR A 67 0.64 7.27 10.12
CA THR A 67 0.79 6.25 9.08
C THR A 67 -0.43 6.17 8.15
N TYR A 68 -1.65 6.34 8.68
CA TYR A 68 -2.86 6.43 7.87
C TYR A 68 -2.81 7.65 6.94
N TRP A 69 -2.46 8.82 7.47
CA TRP A 69 -2.28 10.05 6.68
C TRP A 69 -1.25 9.88 5.56
N GLN A 70 -0.07 9.34 5.88
CA GLN A 70 0.98 9.11 4.87
C GLN A 70 0.53 8.14 3.79
N THR A 71 -0.22 7.09 4.14
CA THR A 71 -0.76 6.13 3.16
C THR A 71 -1.78 6.78 2.22
N MET A 72 -2.65 7.65 2.74
CA MET A 72 -3.66 8.37 1.97
C MET A 72 -3.06 9.42 1.03
N PHE A 73 -2.19 10.28 1.56
CA PHE A 73 -1.80 11.50 0.87
C PHE A 73 -0.45 11.40 0.14
N THR A 74 0.32 10.32 0.34
CA THR A 74 1.49 10.05 -0.50
C THR A 74 1.03 9.67 -1.90
N LYS A 75 1.24 10.58 -2.84
CA LYS A 75 0.89 10.36 -4.24
C LYS A 75 1.74 9.21 -4.81
N PRO A 76 1.15 8.32 -5.63
CA PRO A 76 1.95 7.33 -6.35
C PRO A 76 2.97 8.01 -7.25
N MET A 77 4.23 7.59 -7.17
CA MET A 77 5.31 8.06 -8.02
C MET A 77 5.01 7.74 -9.49
N ASN A 78 5.38 8.65 -10.39
CA ASN A 78 5.18 8.49 -11.83
C ASN A 78 6.35 7.71 -12.44
N PRO A 79 6.11 6.89 -13.49
CA PRO A 79 7.20 6.35 -14.29
C PRO A 79 8.12 7.45 -14.84
N LEU A 80 9.42 7.13 -14.98
CA LEU A 80 10.39 8.05 -15.57
C LEU A 80 10.01 8.42 -17.02
N LYS A 81 10.48 9.58 -17.48
CA LYS A 81 10.13 10.11 -18.81
C LYS A 81 10.56 9.19 -19.95
N GLU A 82 11.68 8.49 -19.79
CA GLU A 82 12.22 7.51 -20.75
C GLU A 82 11.27 6.35 -21.07
N PHE A 83 10.33 6.02 -20.18
CA PHE A 83 9.31 5.00 -20.43
C PHE A 83 8.13 5.52 -21.27
N HIS A 84 7.97 6.83 -21.39
CA HIS A 84 6.90 7.44 -22.17
C HIS A 84 7.29 7.48 -23.64
N LEU A 85 6.34 7.18 -24.51
CA LEU A 85 6.58 7.25 -25.95
C LEU A 85 6.74 8.71 -26.37
N SER A 86 7.69 8.94 -27.27
CA SER A 86 7.76 10.21 -27.98
C SER A 86 6.55 10.36 -28.90
N TYR A 87 6.29 11.61 -29.33
CA TYR A 87 5.20 11.86 -30.27
C TYR A 87 5.38 11.10 -31.60
N SER A 88 6.63 11.02 -32.09
CA SER A 88 6.97 10.26 -33.29
C SER A 88 6.76 8.76 -33.12
N ASP A 89 7.15 8.17 -31.99
CA ASP A 89 6.94 6.74 -31.73
C ASP A 89 5.46 6.40 -31.66
N LYS A 90 4.66 7.30 -31.10
CA LYS A 90 3.21 7.15 -31.07
C LYS A 90 2.62 7.17 -32.48
N GLN A 91 3.01 8.13 -33.32
CA GLN A 91 2.52 8.19 -34.71
C GLN A 91 2.90 6.93 -35.49
N LEU A 92 4.13 6.44 -35.33
CA LEU A 92 4.59 5.19 -35.93
C LEU A 92 3.75 4.00 -35.46
N LEU A 93 3.52 3.90 -34.15
CA LEU A 93 2.69 2.83 -33.58
C LEU A 93 1.24 2.88 -34.07
N ASP A 94 0.65 4.08 -34.15
CA ASP A 94 -0.72 4.31 -34.61
C ASP A 94 -0.86 4.11 -36.13
N SER A 95 0.23 4.21 -36.90
CA SER A 95 0.24 3.98 -38.35
C SER A 95 0.28 2.50 -38.76
N GLU A 96 0.63 1.61 -37.83
CA GLU A 96 0.73 0.17 -38.06
C GLU A 96 -0.54 -0.55 -37.60
N ASP A 97 -1.23 -1.23 -38.52
CA ASP A 97 -2.45 -2.01 -38.20
C ASP A 97 -2.13 -3.41 -37.65
N ARG A 98 -0.95 -3.96 -37.97
CA ARG A 98 -0.56 -5.33 -37.58
C ARG A 98 0.06 -5.33 -36.19
N LEU A 99 -0.49 -6.17 -35.31
CA LEU A 99 0.02 -6.33 -33.93
C LEU A 99 1.50 -6.73 -33.90
N GLU A 100 1.96 -7.54 -34.85
CA GLU A 100 3.37 -7.94 -34.94
C GLU A 100 4.31 -6.76 -35.24
N SER A 101 3.94 -5.89 -36.18
CA SER A 101 4.68 -4.65 -36.48
C SER A 101 4.73 -3.73 -35.27
N GLN A 102 3.59 -3.54 -34.60
CA GLN A 102 3.49 -2.74 -33.38
C GLN A 102 4.41 -3.28 -32.28
N GLN A 103 4.47 -4.60 -32.09
CA GLN A 103 5.36 -5.23 -31.13
C GLN A 103 6.83 -5.06 -31.50
N GLU A 104 7.17 -5.07 -32.79
CA GLU A 104 8.54 -4.85 -33.22
C GLU A 104 9.02 -3.42 -32.93
N ILE A 105 8.17 -2.41 -33.15
CA ILE A 105 8.44 -1.02 -32.75
C ILE A 105 8.67 -0.94 -31.24
N LEU A 106 7.76 -1.52 -30.44
CA LEU A 106 7.89 -1.52 -28.99
C LEU A 106 9.16 -2.25 -28.51
N ARG A 107 9.58 -3.34 -29.16
CA ARG A 107 10.83 -4.04 -28.82
C ARG A 107 12.06 -3.17 -29.05
N ARG A 108 12.07 -2.37 -30.12
CA ARG A 108 13.16 -1.41 -30.40
C ARG A 108 13.24 -0.34 -29.33
N ILE A 109 12.11 0.24 -28.93
CA ILE A 109 12.03 1.25 -27.86
C ILE A 109 12.52 0.67 -26.51
N VAL A 110 12.16 -0.58 -26.21
CA VAL A 110 12.52 -1.24 -24.95
C VAL A 110 13.98 -1.66 -24.87
N LYS A 111 14.70 -1.76 -25.99
CA LYS A 111 16.09 -2.25 -26.01
C LYS A 111 17.00 -1.49 -25.06
N ASP A 112 16.76 -0.18 -24.91
CA ASP A 112 17.57 0.71 -24.09
C ASP A 112 16.97 0.95 -22.68
N LEU A 113 15.92 0.22 -22.31
CA LEU A 113 15.23 0.35 -21.02
C LEU A 113 15.44 -0.88 -20.11
N PRO A 114 15.51 -0.72 -18.79
CA PRO A 114 15.68 -1.81 -17.84
C PRO A 114 14.38 -2.60 -17.60
N VAL A 115 13.86 -3.26 -18.65
CA VAL A 115 12.59 -4.01 -18.63
C VAL A 115 12.82 -5.50 -18.94
N PHE A 116 12.70 -6.32 -17.91
CA PHE A 116 12.93 -7.76 -17.97
C PHE A 116 11.64 -8.57 -18.14
N THR A 117 10.48 -8.00 -17.78
CA THR A 117 9.19 -8.70 -17.84
C THR A 117 8.43 -8.46 -19.15
N ARG A 118 7.56 -9.41 -19.50
CA ARG A 118 6.70 -9.43 -20.69
C ARG A 118 5.27 -9.81 -20.32
N THR A 119 4.35 -9.73 -21.29
CA THR A 119 3.04 -10.39 -21.16
C THR A 119 3.23 -11.91 -21.17
N VAL A 120 2.19 -12.67 -20.81
CA VAL A 120 2.23 -14.14 -20.89
C VAL A 120 2.41 -14.64 -22.32
N SER A 121 2.03 -13.84 -23.33
CA SER A 121 2.29 -14.14 -24.75
C SER A 121 3.67 -13.69 -25.24
N GLY A 122 4.54 -13.19 -24.35
CA GLY A 122 5.88 -12.70 -24.70
C GLY A 122 5.93 -11.29 -25.28
N ALA A 123 4.79 -10.58 -25.34
CA ALA A 123 4.70 -9.21 -25.86
C ALA A 123 5.25 -8.17 -24.86
N ILE A 124 5.62 -7.00 -25.36
CA ILE A 124 6.00 -5.84 -24.54
C ILE A 124 4.77 -5.35 -23.76
N ARG A 125 4.96 -5.09 -22.45
CA ARG A 125 3.91 -4.59 -21.57
C ARG A 125 3.68 -3.10 -21.82
N PHE A 126 2.77 -2.75 -22.71
CA PHE A 126 2.45 -1.35 -23.04
C PHE A 126 1.15 -0.86 -22.36
N CYS A 127 1.02 0.46 -22.16
CA CYS A 127 -0.20 1.10 -21.68
C CYS A 127 -0.74 2.11 -22.70
N ASN A 128 -1.85 1.78 -23.37
CA ASN A 128 -2.49 2.67 -24.34
C ASN A 128 -3.06 3.95 -23.70
N HIS A 129 -3.51 3.89 -22.45
CA HIS A 129 -4.06 5.05 -21.75
C HIS A 129 -3.01 6.10 -21.37
N CYS A 130 -1.84 5.64 -20.92
CA CYS A 130 -0.77 6.51 -20.46
C CYS A 130 0.33 6.73 -21.51
N LEU A 131 0.25 6.02 -22.65
CA LEU A 131 1.22 6.07 -23.75
C LEU A 131 2.67 5.83 -23.28
N LEU A 132 2.86 4.78 -22.49
CA LEU A 132 4.15 4.39 -21.95
C LEU A 132 4.36 2.87 -21.99
N VAL A 133 5.61 2.45 -22.18
CA VAL A 133 6.05 1.10 -21.87
C VAL A 133 6.02 0.96 -20.35
N LYS A 134 5.31 -0.03 -19.82
CA LYS A 134 5.21 -0.24 -18.37
C LYS A 134 6.57 -0.72 -17.85
N PRO A 135 7.18 -0.01 -16.89
CA PRO A 135 8.28 -0.57 -16.13
C PRO A 135 7.92 -1.92 -15.52
N ASP A 136 8.93 -2.69 -15.11
CA ASP A 136 8.67 -3.94 -14.41
C ASP A 136 7.83 -3.67 -13.15
N ARG A 137 6.89 -4.58 -12.86
CA ARG A 137 5.97 -4.47 -11.71
C ARG A 137 5.00 -3.27 -11.74
N CYS A 138 5.03 -2.43 -12.78
CA CYS A 138 4.11 -1.31 -12.95
C CYS A 138 2.78 -1.76 -13.57
N HIS A 139 1.64 -1.33 -13.03
CA HIS A 139 0.31 -1.62 -13.58
C HIS A 139 -0.54 -0.34 -13.69
N HIS A 140 -1.45 -0.31 -14.66
CA HIS A 140 -2.39 0.80 -14.80
C HIS A 140 -3.59 0.59 -13.87
N CYS A 141 -3.87 1.56 -13.01
CA CYS A 141 -5.07 1.58 -12.19
C CYS A 141 -6.11 2.48 -12.85
N SER A 142 -7.24 1.91 -13.26
CA SER A 142 -8.35 2.65 -13.88
C SER A 142 -9.05 3.62 -12.93
N VAL A 143 -9.00 3.36 -11.62
CA VAL A 143 -9.56 4.27 -10.59
C VAL A 143 -8.69 5.50 -10.43
N CYS A 144 -7.36 5.32 -10.40
CA CYS A 144 -6.41 6.42 -10.34
C CYS A 144 -6.14 7.07 -11.71
N ASP A 145 -6.60 6.45 -12.80
CA ASP A 145 -6.39 6.86 -14.20
C ASP A 145 -4.89 7.07 -14.53
N LYS A 146 -4.02 6.22 -13.97
CA LYS A 146 -2.56 6.29 -14.19
C LYS A 146 -1.84 4.97 -13.95
N CYS A 147 -0.64 4.86 -14.50
CA CYS A 147 0.32 3.79 -14.19
C CYS A 147 0.94 3.99 -12.80
N ILE A 148 0.93 2.93 -12.00
CA ILE A 148 1.40 2.89 -10.62
C ILE A 148 2.64 1.98 -10.58
N LEU A 149 3.78 2.55 -10.20
CA LEU A 149 5.02 1.81 -9.98
C LEU A 149 4.86 0.80 -8.84
N LYS A 150 5.38 -0.43 -9.05
CA LYS A 150 5.22 -1.58 -8.14
C LYS A 150 3.80 -1.67 -7.55
N MET A 151 2.78 -1.61 -8.41
CA MET A 151 1.39 -1.57 -7.98
C MET A 151 1.07 -2.83 -7.17
N ASP A 152 0.55 -2.62 -5.95
CA ASP A 152 0.05 -3.71 -5.13
C ASP A 152 -1.46 -3.84 -5.32
N HIS A 153 -2.21 -2.80 -4.96
CA HIS A 153 -3.65 -2.74 -5.15
C HIS A 153 -4.16 -1.29 -5.09
N HIS A 154 -5.43 -1.10 -5.47
CA HIS A 154 -6.15 0.14 -5.14
C HIS A 154 -6.92 -0.10 -3.84
N CYS A 155 -6.71 0.73 -2.83
CA CYS A 155 -7.32 0.55 -1.52
C CYS A 155 -8.38 1.64 -1.28
N PRO A 156 -9.68 1.28 -1.26
CA PRO A 156 -10.76 2.23 -1.03
C PRO A 156 -10.68 2.90 0.35
N TRP A 157 -10.17 2.18 1.36
CA TRP A 157 -10.07 2.64 2.76
C TRP A 157 -9.09 3.79 2.98
N VAL A 158 -8.18 4.02 2.03
CA VAL A 158 -7.24 5.15 2.01
C VAL A 158 -7.47 6.06 0.80
N ASN A 159 -8.49 5.76 -0.02
CA ASN A 159 -8.80 6.43 -1.28
C ASN A 159 -7.55 6.69 -2.17
N ASN A 160 -6.65 5.71 -2.20
CA ASN A 160 -5.38 5.82 -2.92
C ASN A 160 -4.89 4.44 -3.38
N CYS A 161 -4.01 4.44 -4.37
CA CYS A 161 -3.29 3.23 -4.75
C CYS A 161 -2.15 2.96 -3.79
N VAL A 162 -2.00 1.70 -3.40
CA VAL A 162 -0.83 1.19 -2.70
C VAL A 162 0.16 0.68 -3.74
N GLY A 163 1.35 1.26 -3.77
CA GLY A 163 2.42 0.93 -4.70
C GLY A 163 3.79 1.34 -4.16
N PHE A 164 4.77 1.53 -5.03
CA PHE A 164 6.16 1.76 -4.64
C PHE A 164 6.36 2.85 -3.59
N SER A 165 5.73 4.02 -3.78
CA SER A 165 5.96 5.21 -2.95
C SER A 165 5.33 5.15 -1.55
N ASN A 166 4.32 4.30 -1.33
CA ASN A 166 3.59 4.25 -0.06
C ASN A 166 3.41 2.84 0.50
N TYR A 167 3.99 1.79 -0.10
CA TYR A 167 3.86 0.41 0.41
C TYR A 167 4.37 0.27 1.85
N LYS A 168 5.51 0.91 2.19
CA LYS A 168 6.01 0.96 3.56
C LYS A 168 5.00 1.62 4.51
N PHE A 169 4.40 2.74 4.10
CA PHE A 169 3.40 3.44 4.92
C PHE A 169 2.16 2.58 5.15
N PHE A 170 1.72 1.86 4.13
CA PHE A 170 0.62 0.90 4.25
C PHE A 170 0.96 -0.23 5.22
N MET A 171 2.17 -0.81 5.17
CA MET A 171 2.62 -1.82 6.13
C MET A 171 2.62 -1.29 7.57
N LEU A 172 3.10 -0.06 7.77
CA LEU A 172 3.10 0.59 9.08
C LEU A 172 1.69 0.91 9.55
N PHE A 173 0.82 1.38 8.65
CA PHE A 173 -0.59 1.60 8.93
C PHE A 173 -1.26 0.31 9.42
N LEU A 174 -1.03 -0.83 8.77
CA LEU A 174 -1.59 -2.12 9.21
C LEU A 174 -1.10 -2.52 10.61
N VAL A 175 0.21 -2.45 10.88
CA VAL A 175 0.74 -2.87 12.20
C VAL A 175 0.31 -1.92 13.31
N TYR A 176 0.34 -0.60 13.10
CA TYR A 176 -0.10 0.35 14.12
C TYR A 176 -1.61 0.33 14.33
N SER A 177 -2.41 0.06 13.28
CA SER A 177 -3.84 -0.20 13.44
C SER A 177 -4.11 -1.45 14.28
N LEU A 178 -3.37 -2.53 14.01
CA LEU A 178 -3.49 -3.77 14.79
C LEU A 178 -3.08 -3.56 16.25
N LEU A 179 -1.95 -2.91 16.50
CA LEU A 179 -1.48 -2.61 17.86
C LEU A 179 -2.46 -1.69 18.59
N TYR A 180 -3.02 -0.68 17.91
CA TYR A 180 -4.04 0.19 18.46
C TYR A 180 -5.29 -0.59 18.88
N CYS A 181 -5.83 -1.44 18.00
CA CYS A 181 -7.00 -2.25 18.31
C CYS A 181 -6.73 -3.28 19.42
N LEU A 182 -5.58 -3.97 19.39
CA LEU A 182 -5.20 -4.94 20.42
C LEU A 182 -5.02 -4.27 21.78
N PHE A 183 -4.43 -3.07 21.83
CA PHE A 183 -4.27 -2.30 23.05
C PHE A 183 -5.63 -1.92 23.64
N ILE A 184 -6.56 -1.42 22.81
CA ILE A 184 -7.93 -1.14 23.23
C ILE A 184 -8.59 -2.41 23.76
N THR A 185 -8.60 -3.49 22.99
CA THR A 185 -9.22 -4.76 23.39
C THR A 185 -8.66 -5.27 24.73
N ALA A 186 -7.33 -5.26 24.90
CA ALA A 186 -6.69 -5.77 26.11
C ALA A 186 -7.02 -4.92 27.35
N THR A 187 -7.02 -3.60 27.22
CA THR A 187 -7.27 -2.68 28.34
C THR A 187 -8.74 -2.55 28.68
N ASP A 188 -9.63 -2.63 27.69
CA ASP A 188 -11.08 -2.53 27.85
C ASP A 188 -11.71 -3.83 28.38
N LEU A 189 -11.09 -5.00 28.14
CA LEU A 189 -11.62 -6.31 28.52
C LEU A 189 -11.97 -6.42 30.02
N GLN A 190 -11.12 -5.90 30.91
CA GLN A 190 -11.42 -5.95 32.35
C GLN A 190 -12.65 -5.10 32.72
N TYR A 191 -12.87 -3.97 32.05
CA TYR A 191 -14.01 -3.09 32.30
C TYR A 191 -15.28 -3.67 31.68
N PHE A 192 -15.16 -4.29 30.50
CA PHE A 192 -16.23 -5.09 29.92
C PHE A 192 -16.70 -6.18 30.88
N ILE A 193 -15.77 -6.94 31.50
CA ILE A 193 -16.14 -7.94 32.51
C ILE A 193 -16.91 -7.29 33.67
N GLN A 194 -16.47 -6.12 34.14
CA GLN A 194 -17.17 -5.38 35.20
C GLN A 194 -18.57 -4.89 34.82
N VAL A 195 -18.84 -4.63 33.53
CA VAL A 195 -20.20 -4.35 33.05
C VAL A 195 -21.12 -5.54 33.32
N TRP A 196 -20.66 -6.76 33.06
CA TRP A 196 -21.45 -7.99 33.23
C TRP A 196 -21.52 -8.48 34.68
N THR A 197 -20.54 -8.17 35.51
CA THR A 197 -20.54 -8.52 36.95
C THR A 197 -21.18 -7.44 37.83
N ASN A 198 -21.82 -6.42 37.24
CA ASN A 198 -22.41 -5.27 37.94
C ASN A 198 -21.40 -4.46 38.78
N GLY A 199 -20.12 -4.48 38.40
CA GLY A 199 -19.05 -3.69 39.03
C GLY A 199 -19.04 -2.21 38.65
N LEU A 200 -19.77 -1.83 37.59
CA LEU A 200 -19.85 -0.46 37.07
C LEU A 200 -21.26 0.14 37.18
N PRO A 201 -21.38 1.44 37.54
CA PRO A 201 -22.65 2.15 37.62
C PRO A 201 -23.31 2.27 36.23
N ASP A 202 -24.65 2.30 36.21
CA ASP A 202 -25.42 2.34 34.97
C ASP A 202 -25.39 3.72 34.33
N THR A 203 -24.45 3.90 33.40
CA THR A 203 -24.16 5.17 32.71
C THR A 203 -23.94 4.94 31.23
N GLN A 204 -23.87 6.02 30.44
CA GLN A 204 -23.55 5.96 29.01
C GLN A 204 -22.20 5.27 28.73
N ALA A 205 -21.28 5.24 29.69
CA ALA A 205 -19.98 4.57 29.56
C ALA A 205 -20.12 3.07 29.25
N LYS A 206 -21.15 2.40 29.79
CA LYS A 206 -21.40 0.96 29.52
C LYS A 206 -21.61 0.67 28.03
N PHE A 207 -22.40 1.51 27.35
CA PHE A 207 -22.66 1.36 25.92
C PHE A 207 -21.38 1.54 25.10
N HIS A 208 -20.59 2.57 25.43
CA HIS A 208 -19.33 2.87 24.75
C HIS A 208 -18.29 1.76 24.95
N ILE A 209 -18.07 1.30 26.19
CA ILE A 209 -17.17 0.19 26.54
C ILE A 209 -17.55 -1.07 25.76
N MET A 210 -18.83 -1.45 25.79
CA MET A 210 -19.28 -2.65 25.09
C MET A 210 -19.02 -2.57 23.57
N PHE A 211 -19.41 -1.48 22.93
CA PHE A 211 -19.19 -1.33 21.48
C PHE A 211 -17.70 -1.22 21.13
N LEU A 212 -16.89 -0.63 22.02
CA LEU A 212 -15.45 -0.47 21.83
C LEU A 212 -14.72 -1.81 21.80
N LEU A 213 -15.00 -2.71 22.76
CA LEU A 213 -14.43 -4.06 22.76
C LEU A 213 -14.77 -4.82 21.47
N PHE A 214 -16.05 -4.81 21.07
CA PHE A 214 -16.48 -5.55 19.87
C PHE A 214 -15.88 -4.98 18.59
N ALA A 215 -15.91 -3.65 18.42
CA ALA A 215 -15.34 -3.00 17.25
C ALA A 215 -13.82 -3.24 17.17
N ALA A 216 -13.09 -3.02 18.26
CA ALA A 216 -11.63 -3.22 18.31
C ALA A 216 -11.24 -4.68 18.05
N SER A 217 -11.97 -5.63 18.62
CA SER A 217 -11.70 -7.06 18.43
C SER A 217 -11.98 -7.51 16.98
N MET A 218 -13.08 -7.05 16.39
CA MET A 218 -13.41 -7.33 14.98
C MET A 218 -12.33 -6.80 14.04
N PHE A 219 -11.94 -5.53 14.19
CA PHE A 219 -10.87 -4.94 13.38
C PHE A 219 -9.52 -5.64 13.62
N SER A 220 -9.20 -6.04 14.86
CA SER A 220 -7.96 -6.77 15.17
C SER A 220 -7.84 -8.06 14.37
N VAL A 221 -8.89 -8.88 14.31
CA VAL A 221 -8.88 -10.15 13.57
C VAL A 221 -8.70 -9.90 12.07
N SER A 222 -9.45 -8.95 11.50
CA SER A 222 -9.31 -8.60 10.07
C SER A 222 -7.93 -8.04 9.74
N LEU A 223 -7.40 -7.15 10.57
CA LEU A 223 -6.07 -6.54 10.38
C LEU A 223 -4.94 -7.55 10.56
N ALA A 224 -5.05 -8.47 11.53
CA ALA A 224 -4.05 -9.51 11.74
C ALA A 224 -3.90 -10.43 10.52
N SER A 225 -5.02 -10.83 9.90
CA SER A 225 -4.98 -11.66 8.69
C SER A 225 -4.37 -10.91 7.49
N LEU A 226 -4.78 -9.66 7.26
CA LEU A 226 -4.23 -8.83 6.18
C LEU A 226 -2.74 -8.52 6.38
N PHE A 227 -2.34 -8.15 7.60
CA PHE A 227 -0.94 -7.89 7.95
C PHE A 227 -0.08 -9.14 7.77
N SER A 228 -0.55 -10.30 8.22
CA SER A 228 0.17 -11.57 8.04
C SER A 228 0.38 -11.91 6.56
N TYR A 229 -0.65 -11.71 5.73
CA TYR A 229 -0.54 -11.89 4.29
C TYR A 229 0.50 -10.97 3.66
N HIS A 230 0.49 -9.68 4.01
CA HIS A 230 1.48 -8.74 3.47
C HIS A 230 2.89 -8.96 4.01
N CYS A 231 3.06 -9.44 5.25
CA CYS A 231 4.35 -9.91 5.75
C CYS A 231 4.91 -11.04 4.89
N TRP A 232 4.08 -12.00 4.50
CA TRP A 232 4.48 -13.05 3.57
C TRP A 232 4.87 -12.50 2.19
N LEU A 233 4.10 -11.54 1.66
CA LEU A 233 4.42 -10.86 0.39
C LEU A 233 5.76 -10.14 0.43
N VAL A 234 6.03 -9.37 1.50
CA VAL A 234 7.32 -8.70 1.73
C VAL A 234 8.44 -9.72 1.77
N CYS A 235 8.29 -10.80 2.54
CA CYS A 235 9.27 -11.88 2.63
C CYS A 235 9.58 -12.52 1.27
N LYS A 236 8.61 -12.60 0.36
CA LYS A 236 8.80 -13.14 -1.01
C LYS A 236 9.13 -12.08 -2.07
N ASN A 237 9.19 -10.80 -1.69
CA ASN A 237 9.27 -9.64 -2.60
C ASN A 237 8.24 -9.69 -3.73
N ARG A 238 6.98 -9.97 -3.38
CA ARG A 238 5.86 -10.00 -4.32
C ARG A 238 4.89 -8.87 -4.01
N SER A 239 4.27 -8.32 -5.05
CA SER A 239 3.01 -7.58 -4.87
C SER A 239 1.84 -8.55 -4.82
N THR A 240 0.68 -8.08 -4.36
CA THR A 240 -0.58 -8.83 -4.41
C THR A 240 -0.87 -9.32 -5.85
N LEU A 241 -0.71 -8.46 -6.86
CA LEU A 241 -0.89 -8.82 -8.27
C LEU A 241 0.03 -9.97 -8.71
N GLU A 242 1.31 -9.93 -8.29
CA GLU A 242 2.31 -10.94 -8.63
C GLU A 242 2.06 -12.28 -7.90
N ALA A 243 1.45 -12.23 -6.71
CA ALA A 243 1.06 -13.43 -5.98
C ALA A 243 -0.03 -14.22 -6.73
N PHE A 244 -1.01 -13.52 -7.29
CA PHE A 244 -2.07 -14.10 -8.13
C PHE A 244 -1.57 -14.49 -9.52
N ARG A 245 -0.78 -13.63 -10.18
CA ARG A 245 -0.24 -13.89 -11.51
C ARG A 245 1.26 -13.68 -11.53
N ALA A 246 1.99 -14.77 -11.67
CA ALA A 246 3.45 -14.74 -11.77
C ALA A 246 3.90 -13.81 -12.92
N PRO A 247 4.89 -12.94 -12.70
CA PRO A 247 5.48 -12.17 -13.78
C PRO A 247 6.16 -13.11 -14.80
N ALA A 248 5.98 -12.81 -16.08
CA ALA A 248 6.63 -13.53 -17.16
C ALA A 248 7.95 -12.83 -17.51
N PHE A 249 9.06 -13.55 -17.39
CA PHE A 249 10.38 -13.16 -17.83
C PHE A 249 10.69 -13.82 -19.18
N ARG A 250 11.86 -13.52 -19.77
CA ARG A 250 12.31 -14.15 -21.03
C ARG A 250 12.41 -15.69 -20.94
N HIS A 251 12.80 -16.21 -19.78
CA HIS A 251 12.91 -17.65 -19.52
C HIS A 251 11.59 -18.30 -19.08
N GLY A 252 10.48 -17.56 -19.09
CA GLY A 252 9.16 -18.04 -18.66
C GLY A 252 8.65 -17.36 -17.40
N THR A 253 7.57 -17.89 -16.83
CA THR A 253 6.94 -17.33 -15.62
C THR A 253 7.68 -17.73 -14.36
N ASP A 254 8.06 -16.76 -13.54
CA ASP A 254 8.73 -17.00 -12.27
C ASP A 254 8.15 -16.15 -11.14
N LYS A 255 7.56 -16.80 -10.13
CA LYS A 255 7.03 -16.13 -8.93
C LYS A 255 8.13 -15.57 -8.03
N ASN A 256 9.38 -16.02 -8.18
CA ASN A 256 10.52 -15.63 -7.38
C ASN A 256 11.51 -14.73 -8.13
N GLY A 257 11.18 -14.28 -9.34
CA GLY A 257 12.14 -13.55 -10.20
C GLY A 257 12.68 -12.25 -9.59
N PHE A 258 11.96 -11.64 -8.64
CA PHE A 258 12.41 -10.46 -7.88
C PHE A 258 12.86 -10.77 -6.45
N SER A 259 12.87 -12.03 -6.03
CA SER A 259 13.26 -12.40 -4.67
C SER A 259 14.79 -12.44 -4.54
N LEU A 260 15.31 -11.75 -3.54
CA LEU A 260 16.75 -11.62 -3.22
C LEU A 260 17.12 -12.31 -1.90
N GLY A 261 16.17 -13.04 -1.30
CA GLY A 261 16.27 -13.59 0.06
C GLY A 261 15.58 -12.69 1.11
N LEU A 262 15.13 -13.30 2.21
CA LEU A 262 14.23 -12.67 3.20
C LEU A 262 14.71 -11.29 3.67
N SER A 263 15.98 -11.18 4.10
CA SER A 263 16.52 -9.92 4.64
C SER A 263 16.60 -8.82 3.58
N LYS A 264 17.09 -9.15 2.37
CA LYS A 264 17.19 -8.19 1.27
C LYS A 264 15.80 -7.76 0.80
N ASN A 265 14.85 -8.70 0.71
CA ASN A 265 13.46 -8.40 0.35
C ASN A 265 12.81 -7.42 1.33
N PHE A 266 13.03 -7.58 2.64
CA PHE A 266 12.56 -6.65 3.66
C PHE A 266 13.19 -5.26 3.50
N ARG A 267 14.51 -5.19 3.31
CA ARG A 267 15.23 -3.92 3.10
C ARG A 267 14.80 -3.18 1.84
N GLN A 268 14.37 -3.88 0.79
CA GLN A 268 13.79 -3.21 -0.39
C GLN A 268 12.57 -2.34 -0.06
N VAL A 269 11.83 -2.65 1.02
CA VAL A 269 10.66 -1.89 1.48
C VAL A 269 10.99 -0.93 2.63
N PHE A 270 11.81 -1.36 3.60
CA PHE A 270 12.07 -0.60 4.82
C PHE A 270 13.39 0.17 4.82
N GLY A 271 14.27 -0.08 3.86
CA GLY A 271 15.61 0.52 3.77
C GLY A 271 16.63 -0.15 4.67
N ASP A 272 17.88 0.29 4.56
CA ASP A 272 19.00 -0.22 5.35
C ASP A 272 19.10 0.42 6.74
N GLU A 273 18.65 1.68 6.88
CA GLU A 273 18.68 2.43 8.13
C GLU A 273 17.54 2.01 9.08
N LYS A 274 17.86 1.14 10.05
CA LYS A 274 16.90 0.59 11.03
C LYS A 274 16.10 1.63 11.81
N LYS A 275 16.69 2.80 12.08
CA LYS A 275 16.00 3.89 12.80
C LYS A 275 14.73 4.38 12.10
N TYR A 276 14.65 4.22 10.78
CA TYR A 276 13.47 4.61 10.01
C TYR A 276 12.44 3.50 9.86
N TRP A 277 12.73 2.26 10.25
CA TRP A 277 11.81 1.14 10.10
C TRP A 277 10.44 1.37 10.76
N PRO A 278 10.34 1.86 12.00
CA PRO A 278 9.03 2.11 12.63
C PRO A 278 8.39 3.44 12.19
N LEU A 279 9.12 4.31 11.47
CA LEU A 279 8.66 5.66 11.15
C LEU A 279 8.07 5.72 9.73
N PRO A 280 6.94 6.43 9.53
CA PRO A 280 6.34 6.62 8.21
C PRO A 280 7.06 7.71 7.41
N VAL A 281 8.37 7.53 7.24
CA VAL A 281 9.23 8.30 6.34
C VAL A 281 9.68 7.40 5.20
N PHE A 282 9.79 7.94 3.98
CA PHE A 282 10.16 7.14 2.82
C PHE A 282 11.61 6.65 2.97
N SER A 283 11.80 5.34 2.90
CA SER A 283 13.12 4.69 2.96
C SER A 283 13.20 3.42 2.11
N SER A 284 12.24 3.21 1.20
CA SER A 284 12.28 2.10 0.25
C SER A 284 13.48 2.26 -0.68
N LEU A 285 14.10 1.15 -1.08
CA LEU A 285 15.24 1.17 -2.01
C LEU A 285 14.77 1.19 -3.47
N GLY A 286 15.62 1.72 -4.35
CA GLY A 286 15.38 1.80 -5.79
C GLY A 286 14.57 3.02 -6.23
N ASP A 287 14.27 3.09 -7.53
CA ASP A 287 13.54 4.18 -8.18
C ASP A 287 12.07 3.82 -8.49
N GLY A 288 11.70 2.56 -8.29
CA GLY A 288 10.39 2.00 -8.60
C GLY A 288 10.17 1.67 -10.09
N CYS A 289 11.11 2.01 -10.97
CA CYS A 289 11.08 1.71 -12.41
C CYS A 289 11.93 0.48 -12.75
N SER A 290 13.02 0.26 -12.02
CA SER A 290 13.88 -0.90 -12.13
C SER A 290 13.94 -1.66 -10.80
N PHE A 291 14.07 -2.98 -10.87
CA PHE A 291 14.17 -3.84 -9.69
C PHE A 291 15.24 -4.91 -9.91
N PRO A 292 16.09 -5.18 -8.91
CA PRO A 292 17.04 -6.27 -8.98
C PRO A 292 16.30 -7.61 -9.13
N THR A 293 16.80 -8.46 -10.02
CA THR A 293 16.27 -9.81 -10.27
C THR A 293 17.25 -10.87 -9.80
N CYS A 294 16.77 -12.09 -9.54
CA CYS A 294 17.62 -13.19 -9.09
C CYS A 294 18.55 -13.75 -10.19
N LEU A 295 18.33 -13.39 -11.46
CA LEU A 295 18.96 -14.01 -12.63
C LEU A 295 19.89 -13.09 -13.44
N VAL A 296 20.24 -11.90 -12.94
CA VAL A 296 21.11 -10.92 -13.65
C VAL A 296 22.48 -11.51 -14.03
N ASN A 297 22.91 -12.64 -13.47
CA ASN A 297 24.18 -13.29 -13.80
C ASN A 297 24.12 -14.29 -14.99
N GLN A 298 23.04 -14.38 -15.77
CA GLN A 298 22.92 -15.41 -16.82
C GLN A 298 22.63 -14.91 -18.25
N ASP A 299 22.48 -13.61 -18.51
CA ASP A 299 22.28 -13.10 -19.87
C ASP A 299 23.62 -12.62 -20.49
N PRO A 300 24.27 -13.38 -21.39
CA PRO A 300 25.56 -13.01 -21.99
C PRO A 300 25.51 -11.84 -23.00
N GLU A 301 24.32 -11.31 -23.32
CA GLU A 301 24.13 -10.24 -24.31
C GLU A 301 23.75 -8.87 -23.72
N GLN A 302 23.72 -8.71 -22.40
CA GLN A 302 23.41 -7.41 -21.80
C GLN A 302 24.65 -6.67 -21.30
N PRO A 303 24.80 -5.37 -21.60
CA PRO A 303 25.82 -4.54 -20.98
C PRO A 303 25.56 -4.48 -19.47
N SER A 304 26.61 -4.73 -18.69
CA SER A 304 26.60 -4.53 -17.24
C SER A 304 26.28 -3.07 -16.93
N PHE A 305 25.03 -2.77 -16.62
CA PHE A 305 24.71 -1.48 -16.01
C PHE A 305 25.36 -1.47 -14.63
N GLY A 306 26.47 -0.73 -14.57
CA GLY A 306 27.27 -0.56 -13.37
C GLY A 306 26.40 -0.20 -12.19
N MET A 307 26.60 -0.95 -11.12
CA MET A 307 26.21 -0.60 -9.77
C MET A 307 26.70 0.83 -9.53
N PHE A 308 25.79 1.81 -9.53
CA PHE A 308 26.12 3.14 -9.03
C PHE A 308 26.38 2.95 -7.55
N ASP A 309 27.67 2.93 -7.19
CA ASP A 309 28.15 3.04 -5.83
C ASP A 309 27.60 4.34 -5.24
N VAL A 310 26.60 4.20 -4.38
CA VAL A 310 26.17 5.27 -3.48
C VAL A 310 27.09 5.19 -2.27
N ASN A 311 28.16 5.99 -2.29
CA ASN A 311 28.84 6.43 -1.06
C ASN A 311 27.94 7.37 -0.27
#